data_AF-A6EA46-F1
#
_entry.id   AF-A6EA46-F1
#
_cell.length_a   1.000
_cell.length_b   1.000
_cell.length_c   1.000
_cell.angle_alpha   90.00
_cell.angle_beta   90.00
_cell.angle_gamma   90.00
#
_symmetry.space_group_name_H-M   'P 1'
#
loop_
_entity.id
_entity.type
_entity.pdbx_description
1 polymer ?
#
loop_
_entity_poly.entity_id
_entity_poly.type
_entity_poly.pdbx_seq_one_letter_code
_entity_poly.pdbx_strand_id
1 'polypeptide(L)'
;MAIANHNNGLFIGKVGNTVSYLLNGKYVMRTIGKSKKKRSDKQLANLMSMKVTMKFLCSLKPFVDAGFGLEAMGTDKNAFNLATAAVKKQAIKGEYPNLSIDYSRVILSSGTVPAPEGVSISKADQGVLIKWGEALPGPVRRLEDGVMVLLHFPEANHSMMTFHAGKRKDGSCFYELPKSYQNRHIEAYISFRQSDGKAVSDSVYAGSLNADYETDKDIENNKRYMETKARFEVVEAILKKKLVLSNGMIINNKPFKHLTREYQVLKEQLKNTPGKSPS
;
A
#
# COMPACT_ATOMS: atom_id res chain seq x y z
N MET A 1 -20.53 -14.57 -8.37
CA MET A 1 -21.08 -14.32 -9.71
C MET A 1 -20.77 -15.55 -10.54
N ALA A 2 -21.77 -16.10 -11.23
CA ALA A 2 -21.58 -17.17 -12.19
C ALA A 2 -21.85 -16.61 -13.57
N ILE A 3 -21.03 -16.99 -14.55
CA ILE A 3 -21.11 -16.53 -15.92
C ILE A 3 -21.64 -17.71 -16.74
N ALA A 4 -22.69 -17.47 -17.51
CA ALA A 4 -23.22 -18.47 -18.43
C ALA A 4 -22.24 -18.66 -19.59
N ASN A 5 -21.90 -19.91 -19.90
CA ASN A 5 -21.10 -20.22 -21.08
C ASN A 5 -22.01 -20.23 -22.31
N HIS A 6 -21.62 -19.50 -23.37
CA HIS A 6 -22.51 -19.04 -24.44
C HIS A 6 -23.24 -20.12 -25.25
N ASN A 7 -22.86 -21.40 -25.14
CA ASN A 7 -23.38 -22.46 -26.02
C ASN A 7 -24.25 -23.54 -25.34
N ASN A 8 -24.13 -23.78 -24.03
CA ASN A 8 -24.72 -25.00 -23.42
C ASN A 8 -25.53 -24.77 -22.12
N GLY A 9 -25.77 -23.52 -21.69
CA GLY A 9 -26.50 -23.25 -20.44
C GLY A 9 -25.75 -23.64 -19.15
N LEU A 10 -24.48 -24.06 -19.27
CA LEU A 10 -23.61 -24.40 -18.14
C LEU A 10 -23.02 -23.12 -17.54
N PHE A 11 -23.17 -22.98 -16.22
CA PHE A 11 -22.62 -21.85 -15.48
C PHE A 11 -21.20 -22.15 -14.99
N ILE A 12 -20.28 -21.20 -15.13
CA ILE A 12 -18.96 -21.23 -14.47
C ILE A 12 -18.96 -20.19 -13.35
N GLY A 13 -18.59 -20.59 -12.15
CA GLY A 13 -18.52 -19.72 -10.98
C GLY A 13 -19.44 -20.15 -9.85
N LYS A 14 -19.74 -19.21 -8.95
CA LYS A 14 -20.47 -19.50 -7.71
C LYS A 14 -21.97 -19.25 -7.86
N VAL A 15 -22.78 -20.28 -7.59
CA VAL A 15 -24.25 -20.24 -7.47
C VAL A 15 -24.64 -20.78 -6.10
N GLY A 16 -25.19 -19.92 -5.23
CA GLY A 16 -25.53 -20.31 -3.86
C GLY A 16 -24.33 -20.86 -3.07
N ASN A 17 -24.45 -22.08 -2.55
CA ASN A 17 -23.39 -22.78 -1.83
C ASN A 17 -22.53 -23.69 -2.73
N THR A 18 -22.67 -23.55 -4.04
CA THR A 18 -22.02 -24.43 -5.02
C THR A 18 -21.13 -23.61 -5.93
N VAL A 19 -20.02 -24.21 -6.36
CA VAL A 19 -19.13 -23.64 -7.37
C VAL A 19 -18.92 -24.65 -8.49
N SER A 20 -19.09 -24.18 -9.73
CA SER A 20 -18.86 -24.95 -10.95
C SER A 20 -17.64 -24.40 -11.69
N TYR A 21 -16.78 -25.29 -12.18
CA TYR A 21 -15.57 -24.94 -12.92
C TYR A 21 -15.16 -26.10 -13.84
N LEU A 22 -14.25 -25.83 -14.78
CA LEU A 22 -13.66 -26.84 -15.64
C LEU A 22 -12.43 -27.45 -14.94
N LEU A 23 -12.37 -28.77 -14.84
CA LEU A 23 -11.21 -29.51 -14.34
C LEU A 23 -10.80 -30.54 -15.39
N ASN A 24 -9.62 -30.35 -16.01
CA ASN A 24 -9.09 -31.23 -17.05
C ASN A 24 -10.13 -31.52 -18.16
N GLY A 25 -10.78 -30.48 -18.67
CA GLY A 25 -11.80 -30.60 -19.73
C GLY A 25 -13.18 -31.07 -19.27
N LYS A 26 -13.35 -31.46 -18.01
CA LYS A 26 -14.63 -31.92 -17.45
C LYS A 26 -15.28 -30.83 -16.62
N TYR A 27 -16.58 -30.64 -16.80
CA TYR A 27 -17.37 -29.77 -15.91
C TYR A 27 -17.52 -30.44 -14.55
N VAL A 28 -17.02 -29.77 -13.52
CA VAL A 28 -17.11 -30.22 -12.14
C VAL A 28 -17.89 -29.18 -11.34
N MET A 29 -18.83 -29.67 -10.54
CA MET A 29 -19.60 -28.86 -9.61
C MET A 29 -19.39 -29.40 -8.20
N ARG A 30 -19.07 -28.53 -7.25
CA ARG A 30 -18.84 -28.91 -5.86
C ARG A 30 -19.47 -27.94 -4.87
N THR A 31 -19.82 -28.45 -3.70
CA THR A 31 -20.24 -27.64 -2.57
C THR A 31 -19.03 -26.90 -1.97
N ILE A 32 -19.26 -25.66 -1.54
CA ILE A 32 -18.26 -24.85 -0.84
C ILE A 32 -18.16 -25.37 0.60
N GLY A 33 -16.99 -25.89 0.96
CA GLY A 33 -16.71 -26.35 2.31
C GLY A 33 -16.60 -25.17 3.30
N LYS A 34 -17.13 -25.33 4.51
CA LYS A 34 -16.95 -24.39 5.62
C LYS A 34 -15.88 -24.93 6.57
N SER A 35 -14.82 -24.14 6.82
CA SER A 35 -13.80 -24.48 7.81
C SER A 35 -14.05 -23.70 9.11
N LYS A 36 -14.06 -24.39 10.25
CA LYS A 36 -14.09 -23.80 11.60
C LYS A 36 -12.68 -23.53 12.16
N LYS A 37 -11.62 -23.94 11.45
CA LYS A 37 -10.24 -23.81 11.92
C LYS A 37 -9.84 -22.33 11.94
N LYS A 38 -9.15 -21.92 13.01
CA LYS A 38 -8.50 -20.59 13.06
C LYS A 38 -7.47 -20.51 11.94
N ARG A 39 -7.37 -19.33 11.32
CA ARG A 39 -6.39 -19.08 10.28
C ARG A 39 -4.99 -19.07 10.88
N SER A 40 -4.01 -19.63 10.17
CA SER A 40 -2.60 -19.53 10.57
C SER A 40 -2.05 -18.13 10.30
N ASP A 41 -0.95 -17.79 10.96
CA ASP A 41 -0.29 -16.49 10.77
C ASP A 41 0.13 -16.27 9.32
N LYS A 42 0.59 -17.32 8.61
CA LYS A 42 0.89 -17.25 7.18
C LYS A 42 -0.35 -16.92 6.34
N GLN A 43 -1.51 -17.47 6.69
CA GLN A 43 -2.77 -17.14 6.01
C GLN A 43 -3.21 -15.70 6.31
N LEU A 44 -3.05 -15.24 7.55
CA LEU A 44 -3.36 -13.87 7.97
C LEU A 44 -2.42 -12.86 7.31
N ALA A 45 -1.12 -13.16 7.23
CA ALA A 45 -0.13 -12.36 6.51
C ALA A 45 -0.51 -12.20 5.03
N ASN A 46 -0.89 -13.29 4.35
CA ASN A 46 -1.32 -13.23 2.95
C ASN A 46 -2.59 -12.40 2.76
N LEU A 47 -3.57 -12.53 3.66
CA LEU A 47 -4.80 -11.72 3.63
C LEU A 47 -4.51 -10.24 3.86
N MET A 48 -3.62 -9.94 4.80
CA MET A 48 -3.23 -8.57 5.10
C MET A 48 -2.42 -7.94 3.96
N SER A 49 -1.46 -8.66 3.40
CA SER A 49 -0.72 -8.26 2.20
C SER A 49 -1.68 -7.93 1.05
N MET A 50 -2.69 -8.77 0.82
CA MET A 50 -3.74 -8.49 -0.17
C MET A 50 -4.52 -7.23 0.18
N LYS A 51 -4.96 -7.08 1.45
CA LYS A 51 -5.72 -5.90 1.90
C LYS A 51 -4.94 -4.60 1.67
N VAL A 52 -3.66 -4.58 2.03
CA VAL A 52 -2.77 -3.42 1.86
C VAL A 52 -2.58 -3.11 0.37
N THR A 53 -2.30 -4.13 -0.45
CA THR A 53 -2.15 -4.00 -1.91
C THR A 53 -3.41 -3.43 -2.56
N MET A 54 -4.58 -3.99 -2.25
CA MET A 54 -5.86 -3.54 -2.82
C MET A 54 -6.18 -2.11 -2.41
N LYS A 55 -5.98 -1.76 -1.12
CA LYS A 55 -6.21 -0.40 -0.63
C LYS A 55 -5.41 0.62 -1.44
N PHE A 56 -4.12 0.34 -1.64
CA PHE A 56 -3.21 1.17 -2.43
C PHE A 56 -3.65 1.25 -3.91
N LEU A 57 -3.75 0.12 -4.61
CA LEU A 57 -4.03 0.08 -6.05
C LEU A 57 -5.40 0.63 -6.43
N CYS A 58 -6.42 0.52 -5.57
CA CYS A 58 -7.74 1.11 -5.84
C CYS A 58 -7.68 2.62 -6.06
N SER A 59 -6.75 3.33 -5.39
CA SER A 59 -6.53 4.77 -5.59
C SER A 59 -5.79 5.11 -6.89
N LEU A 60 -5.30 4.09 -7.62
CA LEU A 60 -4.40 4.21 -8.77
C LEU A 60 -4.98 3.58 -10.04
N LYS A 61 -6.23 3.14 -10.00
CA LYS A 61 -6.82 2.30 -11.05
C LYS A 61 -6.62 2.87 -12.47
N PRO A 62 -6.89 4.17 -12.74
CA PRO A 62 -6.65 4.72 -14.07
C PRO A 62 -5.18 4.61 -14.56
N PHE A 63 -4.20 4.76 -13.67
CA PHE A 63 -2.77 4.72 -14.02
C PHE A 63 -2.33 3.28 -14.23
N VAL A 64 -2.83 2.37 -13.39
CA VAL A 64 -2.64 0.93 -13.59
C VAL A 64 -3.23 0.46 -14.92
N ASP A 65 -4.44 0.92 -15.27
CA ASP A 65 -5.07 0.58 -16.54
C ASP A 65 -4.25 1.10 -17.72
N ALA A 66 -3.71 2.33 -17.65
CA ALA A 66 -2.82 2.87 -18.68
C ALA A 66 -1.46 2.17 -18.74
N GLY A 67 -0.93 1.75 -17.59
CA GLY A 67 0.41 1.20 -17.43
C GLY A 67 0.54 -0.30 -17.69
N PHE A 68 -0.49 -1.09 -17.39
CA PHE A 68 -0.52 -2.53 -17.61
C PHE A 68 -1.56 -2.96 -18.66
N GLY A 69 -2.37 -2.03 -19.19
CA GLY A 69 -3.42 -2.36 -20.16
C GLY A 69 -2.87 -2.99 -21.45
N LEU A 70 -1.70 -2.55 -21.90
CA LEU A 70 -1.04 -3.12 -23.07
C LEU A 70 -0.47 -4.52 -22.80
N GLU A 71 0.08 -4.77 -21.61
CA GLU A 71 0.55 -6.11 -21.22
C GLU A 71 -0.61 -7.10 -21.03
N ALA A 72 -1.76 -6.62 -20.55
CA ALA A 72 -2.96 -7.44 -20.40
C ALA A 72 -3.58 -7.84 -21.75
N MET A 73 -3.35 -7.05 -22.80
CA MET A 73 -3.95 -7.27 -24.12
C MET A 73 -3.50 -8.63 -24.70
N GLY A 74 -4.47 -9.43 -25.16
CA GLY A 74 -4.19 -10.78 -25.68
C GLY A 74 -3.96 -11.85 -24.62
N THR A 75 -4.23 -11.55 -23.34
CA THR A 75 -4.16 -12.52 -22.23
C THR A 75 -5.50 -12.62 -21.50
N ASP A 76 -5.66 -13.65 -20.65
CA ASP A 76 -6.82 -13.80 -19.76
C ASP A 76 -6.72 -12.94 -18.48
N LYS A 77 -5.69 -12.09 -18.36
CA LYS A 77 -5.46 -11.23 -17.20
C LYS A 77 -5.97 -9.83 -17.47
N ASN A 78 -6.34 -9.11 -16.40
CA ASN A 78 -6.60 -7.67 -16.48
C ASN A 78 -5.41 -6.88 -15.90
N ALA A 79 -5.31 -5.60 -16.27
CA ALA A 79 -4.25 -4.69 -15.82
C ALA A 79 -4.13 -4.64 -14.29
N PHE A 80 -5.26 -4.61 -13.59
CA PHE A 80 -5.30 -4.56 -12.13
C PHE A 80 -4.71 -5.81 -11.47
N ASN A 81 -4.93 -7.00 -12.04
CA ASN A 81 -4.38 -8.26 -11.55
C ASN A 81 -2.86 -8.33 -11.79
N LEU A 82 -2.37 -7.79 -12.92
CA LEU A 82 -0.93 -7.66 -13.20
C LEU A 82 -0.26 -6.75 -12.17
N ALA A 83 -0.82 -5.55 -11.95
CA ALA A 83 -0.31 -4.63 -10.92
C ALA A 83 -0.37 -5.24 -9.51
N THR A 84 -1.47 -5.93 -9.17
CA THR A 84 -1.60 -6.62 -7.88
C THR A 84 -0.50 -7.67 -7.70
N ALA A 85 -0.19 -8.43 -8.74
CA ALA A 85 0.88 -9.42 -8.71
C ALA A 85 2.27 -8.78 -8.55
N ALA A 86 2.54 -7.69 -9.28
CA ALA A 86 3.81 -6.96 -9.22
C ALA A 86 4.05 -6.37 -7.81
N VAL A 87 3.09 -5.58 -7.31
CA VAL A 87 3.18 -4.95 -5.98
C VAL A 87 3.31 -5.99 -4.88
N LYS A 88 2.48 -7.03 -4.90
CA LYS A 88 2.51 -8.05 -3.85
C LYS A 88 3.82 -8.84 -3.81
N LYS A 89 4.47 -9.04 -4.96
CA LYS A 89 5.73 -9.78 -5.08
C LYS A 89 6.93 -8.95 -4.63
N GLN A 90 6.93 -7.64 -4.89
CA GLN A 90 8.14 -6.82 -4.79
C GLN A 90 8.06 -5.69 -3.74
N ALA A 91 6.87 -5.19 -3.45
CA ALA A 91 6.64 -3.94 -2.74
C ALA A 91 5.88 -4.11 -1.43
N ILE A 92 5.92 -5.30 -0.82
CA ILE A 92 5.40 -5.53 0.54
C ILE A 92 6.58 -5.66 1.49
N LYS A 93 6.55 -4.87 2.57
CA LYS A 93 7.55 -4.91 3.65
C LYS A 93 6.91 -5.09 5.03
N GLY A 94 7.76 -5.46 5.99
CA GLY A 94 7.37 -5.77 7.35
C GLY A 94 6.95 -7.24 7.53
N GLU A 95 6.41 -7.54 8.70
CA GLU A 95 5.90 -8.88 9.06
C GLU A 95 4.50 -8.75 9.64
N TYR A 96 3.68 -9.81 9.53
CA TYR A 96 2.34 -9.80 10.11
C TYR A 96 2.41 -9.56 11.63
N PRO A 97 1.59 -8.65 12.21
CA PRO A 97 0.47 -7.91 11.60
C PRO A 97 0.81 -6.49 11.11
N ASN A 98 2.08 -6.16 10.90
CA ASN A 98 2.56 -4.83 10.53
C ASN A 98 3.11 -4.80 9.08
N LEU A 99 2.29 -5.24 8.13
CA LEU A 99 2.64 -5.19 6.71
C LEU A 99 2.28 -3.83 6.09
N SER A 100 3.16 -3.29 5.25
CA SER A 100 2.98 -2.01 4.54
C SER A 100 3.53 -2.06 3.11
N ILE A 101 3.22 -1.03 2.31
CA ILE A 101 3.79 -0.86 0.97
C ILE A 101 5.21 -0.30 1.09
N ASP A 102 6.13 -0.87 0.33
CA ASP A 102 7.43 -0.29 0.06
C ASP A 102 7.40 0.49 -1.26
N TYR A 103 7.10 1.78 -1.17
CA TYR A 103 6.83 2.65 -2.33
C TYR A 103 7.97 2.66 -3.35
N SER A 104 9.22 2.63 -2.88
CA SER A 104 10.41 2.58 -3.75
C SER A 104 10.50 1.34 -4.66
N ARG A 105 9.77 0.27 -4.34
CA ARG A 105 9.77 -1.00 -5.09
C ARG A 105 8.48 -1.25 -5.86
N VAL A 106 7.54 -0.30 -5.85
CA VAL A 106 6.26 -0.41 -6.56
C VAL A 106 6.48 -0.24 -8.06
N ILE A 107 5.86 -1.13 -8.84
CA ILE A 107 5.75 -1.02 -10.30
C ILE A 107 4.28 -0.82 -10.66
N LEU A 108 3.98 0.28 -11.37
CA LEU A 108 2.65 0.73 -11.79
C LEU A 108 2.42 0.68 -13.30
N SER A 109 3.49 0.57 -14.09
CA SER A 109 3.43 0.29 -15.53
C SER A 109 4.57 -0.64 -15.92
N SER A 110 4.36 -1.42 -16.98
CA SER A 110 5.31 -2.41 -17.48
C SER A 110 5.25 -2.45 -19.01
N GLY A 111 6.39 -2.33 -19.67
CA GLY A 111 6.41 -2.32 -21.14
C GLY A 111 7.79 -2.17 -21.78
N THR A 112 7.78 -1.97 -23.10
CA THR A 112 9.00 -2.07 -23.94
C THR A 112 9.67 -0.73 -24.21
N VAL A 113 9.04 0.38 -23.84
CA VAL A 113 9.64 1.72 -24.00
C VAL A 113 10.72 1.90 -22.92
N PRO A 114 11.90 2.46 -23.26
CA PRO A 114 12.93 2.74 -22.26
C PRO A 114 12.40 3.63 -21.14
N ALA A 115 12.60 3.19 -19.90
CA ALA A 115 12.16 3.87 -18.70
C ALA A 115 12.88 5.24 -18.50
N PRO A 116 12.29 6.15 -17.73
CA PRO A 116 12.96 7.36 -17.28
C PRO A 116 14.22 7.04 -16.45
N GLU A 117 15.34 7.69 -16.76
CA GLU A 117 16.58 7.59 -15.98
C GLU A 117 16.79 8.86 -15.14
N GLY A 118 17.63 8.81 -14.10
CA GLY A 118 17.99 10.00 -13.31
C GLY A 118 16.79 10.76 -12.72
N VAL A 119 15.71 10.05 -12.36
CA VAL A 119 14.46 10.66 -11.91
C VAL A 119 14.63 11.26 -10.52
N SER A 120 14.10 12.46 -10.32
CA SER A 120 14.00 13.10 -9.00
C SER A 120 12.73 13.94 -8.87
N ILE A 121 12.25 14.09 -7.65
CA ILE A 121 11.20 15.03 -7.26
C ILE A 121 11.75 16.09 -6.30
N SER A 122 11.28 17.32 -6.45
CA SER A 122 11.61 18.44 -5.57
C SER A 122 10.39 19.31 -5.32
N LYS A 123 10.36 19.98 -4.16
CA LYS A 123 9.32 20.94 -3.81
C LYS A 123 9.52 22.25 -4.57
N ALA A 124 8.43 22.84 -5.02
CA ALA A 124 8.39 24.17 -5.63
C ALA A 124 7.25 24.99 -4.97
N ASP A 125 7.23 26.31 -5.17
CA ASP A 125 6.37 27.24 -4.41
C ASP A 125 4.87 26.88 -4.40
N GLN A 126 4.35 26.37 -5.52
CA GLN A 126 2.93 26.04 -5.68
C GLN A 126 2.70 24.55 -6.04
N GLY A 127 3.72 23.71 -5.89
CA GLY A 127 3.61 22.34 -6.38
C GLY A 127 4.89 21.53 -6.29
N VAL A 128 5.06 20.63 -7.25
CA VAL A 128 6.23 19.74 -7.33
C VAL A 128 6.86 19.83 -8.70
N LEU A 129 8.19 19.76 -8.71
CA LEU A 129 8.99 19.67 -9.92
C LEU A 129 9.57 18.27 -10.01
N ILE A 130 9.25 17.55 -11.07
CA ILE A 130 9.82 16.25 -11.39
C ILE A 130 10.80 16.43 -12.54
N LYS A 131 12.01 15.88 -12.38
CA LYS A 131 13.05 15.89 -13.41
C LYS A 131 13.43 14.46 -13.77
N TRP A 132 13.87 14.26 -15.00
CA TRP A 132 14.47 13.02 -15.47
C TRP A 132 15.67 13.35 -16.35
N GLY A 133 16.57 12.39 -16.49
CA GLY A 133 17.77 12.51 -17.32
C GLY A 133 17.43 12.80 -18.77
N GLU A 134 18.35 13.49 -19.44
CA GLU A 134 18.24 13.75 -20.87
C GLU A 134 18.08 12.43 -21.64
N ALA A 135 17.24 12.45 -22.67
CA ALA A 135 17.05 11.27 -23.49
C ALA A 135 18.39 10.84 -24.08
N LEU A 136 18.83 9.61 -23.75
CA LEU A 136 20.00 8.99 -24.40
C LEU A 136 19.85 9.11 -25.93
N PRO A 137 20.97 9.29 -26.68
CA PRO A 137 20.92 9.33 -28.13
C PRO A 137 20.22 8.07 -28.66
N GLY A 138 19.08 8.28 -29.30
CA GLY A 138 18.18 7.25 -29.78
C GLY A 138 17.28 7.80 -30.89
N PRO A 139 16.43 6.98 -31.52
CA PRO A 139 15.59 7.43 -32.62
C PRO A 139 14.69 8.58 -32.18
N VAL A 140 14.65 9.66 -32.99
CA VAL A 140 13.93 10.93 -32.74
C VAL A 140 12.50 10.72 -32.23
N ARG A 141 11.83 9.65 -32.69
CA ARG A 141 10.47 9.28 -32.29
C ARG A 141 10.29 9.12 -30.77
N ARG A 142 11.33 8.73 -30.02
CA ARG A 142 11.26 8.56 -28.54
C ARG A 142 11.23 9.88 -27.78
N LEU A 143 11.71 10.97 -28.38
CA LEU A 143 11.72 12.30 -27.78
C LEU A 143 10.29 12.86 -27.61
N GLU A 144 9.37 12.39 -28.45
CA GLU A 144 7.96 12.79 -28.45
C GLU A 144 7.07 11.88 -27.58
N ASP A 145 7.65 10.89 -26.87
CA ASP A 145 6.90 10.08 -25.91
C ASP A 145 6.26 11.00 -24.85
N GLY A 146 4.99 10.79 -24.54
CA GLY A 146 4.27 11.51 -23.50
C GLY A 146 4.67 11.05 -22.10
N VAL A 147 4.64 11.97 -21.15
CA VAL A 147 4.99 11.71 -19.75
C VAL A 147 3.72 11.45 -18.92
N MET A 148 3.70 10.31 -18.24
CA MET A 148 2.70 9.97 -17.23
C MET A 148 3.30 10.16 -15.84
N VAL A 149 2.59 10.89 -14.97
CA VAL A 149 2.99 11.16 -13.59
C VAL A 149 1.90 10.71 -12.64
N LEU A 150 2.31 10.11 -11.52
CA LEU A 150 1.45 9.80 -10.40
C LEU A 150 2.03 10.40 -9.12
N LEU A 151 1.20 11.12 -8.37
CA LEU A 151 1.49 11.59 -7.02
C LEU A 151 0.53 10.90 -6.06
N HIS A 152 1.03 10.00 -5.22
CA HIS A 152 0.24 9.30 -4.21
C HIS A 152 0.41 9.97 -2.84
N PHE A 153 -0.70 10.07 -2.11
CA PHE A 153 -0.79 10.62 -0.76
C PHE A 153 -1.18 9.49 0.22
N PRO A 154 -0.20 8.81 0.84
CA PRO A 154 -0.42 7.61 1.64
C PRO A 154 -1.48 7.74 2.74
N GLU A 155 -1.49 8.87 3.43
CA GLU A 155 -2.35 9.16 4.56
C GLU A 155 -3.82 9.30 4.15
N ALA A 156 -4.06 9.89 2.98
CA ALA A 156 -5.40 10.06 2.42
C ALA A 156 -5.84 8.85 1.58
N ASN A 157 -4.91 7.94 1.25
CA ASN A 157 -5.10 6.90 0.23
C ASN A 157 -5.70 7.48 -1.07
N HIS A 158 -5.17 8.63 -1.46
CA HIS A 158 -5.60 9.41 -2.62
C HIS A 158 -4.42 9.59 -3.56
N SER A 159 -4.69 9.76 -4.84
CA SER A 159 -3.64 9.94 -5.84
C SER A 159 -4.08 10.93 -6.91
N MET A 160 -3.16 11.78 -7.33
CA MET A 160 -3.30 12.68 -8.47
C MET A 160 -2.50 12.12 -9.64
N MET A 161 -3.10 12.13 -10.82
CA MET A 161 -2.66 11.31 -11.95
C MET A 161 -2.73 12.16 -13.21
N THR A 162 -1.60 12.29 -13.91
CA THR A 162 -1.48 13.13 -15.10
C THR A 162 -0.91 12.29 -16.23
N PHE A 163 -1.69 12.06 -17.29
CA PHE A 163 -1.28 11.23 -18.42
C PHE A 163 -0.53 11.98 -19.53
N HIS A 164 -0.51 13.32 -19.44
CA HIS A 164 0.08 14.22 -20.42
C HIS A 164 0.84 15.35 -19.71
N ALA A 165 1.81 14.99 -18.87
CA ALA A 165 2.58 15.95 -18.06
C ALA A 165 3.66 16.71 -18.86
N GLY A 166 3.82 16.37 -20.14
CA GLY A 166 4.87 16.90 -21.02
C GLY A 166 5.33 15.83 -21.99
N LYS A 167 6.47 16.07 -22.63
CA LYS A 167 7.16 15.13 -23.52
C LYS A 167 8.49 14.70 -22.90
N ARG A 168 8.96 13.51 -23.26
CA ARG A 168 10.26 12.98 -22.79
C ARG A 168 11.39 13.99 -22.99
N LYS A 169 11.41 14.70 -24.12
CA LYS A 169 12.44 15.71 -24.45
C LYS A 169 12.47 16.92 -23.52
N ASP A 170 11.42 17.18 -22.74
CA ASP A 170 11.34 18.36 -21.88
C ASP A 170 12.26 18.23 -20.65
N GLY A 171 12.68 17.00 -20.30
CA GLY A 171 13.58 16.70 -19.17
C GLY A 171 13.00 16.98 -17.78
N SER A 172 11.83 17.61 -17.72
CA SER A 172 11.14 17.96 -16.49
C SER A 172 9.68 18.30 -16.73
N CYS A 173 8.88 18.21 -15.68
CA CYS A 173 7.53 18.76 -15.64
C CYS A 173 7.25 19.37 -14.27
N PHE A 174 6.56 20.51 -14.27
CA PHE A 174 6.00 21.11 -13.07
C PHE A 174 4.54 20.68 -12.93
N TYR A 175 4.15 20.29 -11.71
CA TYR A 175 2.79 19.94 -11.37
C TYR A 175 2.31 20.82 -10.23
N GLU A 176 1.33 21.68 -10.52
CA GLU A 176 0.70 22.53 -9.51
C GLU A 176 -0.15 21.67 -8.57
N LEU A 177 0.01 21.89 -7.26
CA LEU A 177 -0.74 21.20 -6.23
C LEU A 177 -1.76 22.13 -5.57
N PRO A 178 -2.99 21.66 -5.32
CA PRO A 178 -3.90 22.40 -4.46
C PRO A 178 -3.25 22.65 -3.09
N LYS A 179 -3.50 23.84 -2.51
CA LYS A 179 -2.89 24.26 -1.23
C LYS A 179 -3.01 23.22 -0.11
N SER A 180 -4.11 22.46 -0.08
CA SER A 180 -4.35 21.40 0.92
C SER A 180 -3.40 20.20 0.82
N TYR A 181 -2.65 20.04 -0.29
CA TYR A 181 -1.76 18.92 -0.56
C TYR A 181 -0.27 19.29 -0.59
N GLN A 182 0.09 20.58 -0.64
CA GLN A 182 1.48 21.03 -0.81
C GLN A 182 2.45 20.63 0.32
N ASN A 183 1.93 20.37 1.51
CA ASN A 183 2.72 19.96 2.68
C ASN A 183 2.42 18.53 3.14
N ARG A 184 1.64 17.76 2.38
CA ARG A 184 1.34 16.37 2.71
C ARG A 184 2.46 15.45 2.27
N HIS A 185 2.47 14.22 2.78
CA HIS A 185 3.36 13.18 2.30
C HIS A 185 3.02 12.84 0.84
N ILE A 186 4.03 12.86 -0.03
CA ILE A 186 3.89 12.52 -1.45
C ILE A 186 4.84 11.39 -1.79
N GLU A 187 4.33 10.39 -2.50
CA GLU A 187 5.09 9.32 -3.14
C GLU A 187 4.89 9.41 -4.65
N ALA A 188 5.95 9.69 -5.41
CA ALA A 188 5.84 10.05 -6.82
C ALA A 188 6.38 8.97 -7.76
N TYR A 189 5.71 8.79 -8.90
CA TYR A 189 6.10 7.86 -9.95
C TYR A 189 5.97 8.51 -11.32
N ILE A 190 6.82 8.08 -12.24
CA ILE A 190 6.84 8.55 -13.63
C ILE A 190 6.94 7.35 -14.57
N SER A 191 6.30 7.44 -15.73
CA SER A 191 6.51 6.54 -16.85
C SER A 191 6.31 7.27 -18.17
N PHE A 192 6.82 6.70 -19.25
CA PHE A 192 6.62 7.22 -20.58
C PHE A 192 5.60 6.39 -21.35
N ARG A 193 4.86 7.06 -22.23
CA ARG A 193 3.96 6.44 -23.17
C ARG A 193 4.30 6.92 -24.57
N GLN A 194 4.44 5.99 -25.50
CA GLN A 194 4.73 6.32 -26.89
C GLN A 194 3.64 7.22 -27.47
N SER A 195 4.01 8.14 -28.36
CA SER A 195 3.10 9.13 -28.95
C SER A 195 1.90 8.53 -29.70
N ASP A 196 2.00 7.31 -30.21
CA ASP A 196 0.88 6.57 -30.82
C ASP A 196 0.03 5.78 -29.81
N GLY A 197 0.41 5.82 -28.52
CA GLY A 197 -0.26 5.16 -27.42
C GLY A 197 -0.10 3.64 -27.36
N LYS A 198 0.73 3.04 -28.23
CA LYS A 198 0.85 1.58 -28.42
C LYS A 198 1.90 0.90 -27.55
N ALA A 199 2.75 1.68 -26.88
CA ALA A 199 3.75 1.16 -25.96
C ALA A 199 3.91 2.10 -24.75
N VAL A 200 4.28 1.53 -23.61
CA VAL A 200 4.58 2.23 -22.36
C VAL A 200 5.92 1.75 -21.83
N SER A 201 6.52 2.52 -20.93
CA SER A 201 7.70 2.11 -20.19
C SER A 201 7.33 1.47 -18.87
N ASP A 202 8.29 0.78 -18.27
CA ASP A 202 8.24 0.50 -16.84
C ASP A 202 8.15 1.82 -16.06
N SER A 203 7.39 1.81 -14.96
CA SER A 203 7.29 2.96 -14.06
C SER A 203 8.53 3.06 -13.19
N VAL A 204 8.97 4.28 -12.94
CA VAL A 204 10.11 4.58 -12.07
C VAL A 204 9.64 5.42 -10.91
N TYR A 205 10.10 5.05 -9.71
CA TYR A 205 9.88 5.83 -8.50
C TYR A 205 10.73 7.10 -8.52
N ALA A 206 10.08 8.26 -8.40
CA ALA A 206 10.73 9.57 -8.47
C ALA A 206 11.23 10.06 -7.11
N GLY A 207 10.78 9.44 -6.01
CA GLY A 207 11.10 9.85 -4.65
C GLY A 207 9.86 10.27 -3.85
N SER A 208 10.12 10.69 -2.61
CA SER A 208 9.09 11.19 -1.69
C SER A 208 9.35 12.62 -1.24
N LEU A 209 8.28 13.30 -0.81
CA LEU A 209 8.34 14.60 -0.14
C LEU A 209 7.51 14.54 1.15
N ASN A 210 7.99 15.19 2.21
CA ASN A 210 7.32 15.26 3.53
C ASN A 210 6.96 13.87 4.09
N ALA A 211 7.88 12.90 4.01
CA ALA A 211 7.64 11.53 4.50
C ALA A 211 7.45 11.44 6.02
N ASP A 212 7.87 12.47 6.74
CA ASP A 212 7.69 12.71 8.17
C ASP A 212 6.36 13.38 8.52
N TYR A 213 5.48 13.63 7.54
CA TYR A 213 4.16 14.21 7.76
C TYR A 213 3.31 13.35 8.72
N GLU A 214 2.82 13.97 9.79
CA GLU A 214 1.89 13.36 10.74
C GLU A 214 0.47 13.92 10.51
N THR A 215 -0.55 13.05 10.46
CA THR A 215 -1.94 13.51 10.45
C THR A 215 -2.36 13.97 11.85
N ASP A 216 -3.40 14.81 11.95
CA ASP A 216 -3.99 15.18 13.25
C ASP A 216 -4.34 13.95 14.11
N LYS A 217 -4.76 12.87 13.45
CA LYS A 217 -5.06 11.60 14.12
C LYS A 217 -3.79 10.90 14.62
N ASP A 218 -2.69 10.97 13.88
CA ASP A 218 -1.41 10.41 14.31
C ASP A 218 -0.86 11.20 15.50
N ILE A 219 -0.96 12.53 15.45
CA ILE A 219 -0.60 13.42 16.56
C ILE A 219 -1.42 13.08 17.81
N GLU A 220 -2.73 12.95 17.69
CA GLU A 220 -3.61 12.59 18.82
C GLU A 220 -3.35 11.17 19.35
N ASN A 221 -3.12 10.20 18.46
CA ASN A 221 -2.76 8.84 18.88
C ASN A 221 -1.41 8.82 19.60
N ASN A 222 -0.42 9.55 19.10
CA ASN A 222 0.90 9.68 19.73
C ASN A 222 0.77 10.32 21.11
N LYS A 223 -0.03 11.38 21.24
CA LYS A 223 -0.33 12.02 22.53
C LYS A 223 -0.95 11.02 23.52
N ARG A 224 -2.00 10.32 23.10
CA ARG A 224 -2.66 9.28 23.92
C ARG A 224 -1.72 8.16 24.33
N TYR A 225 -0.84 7.73 23.41
CA TYR A 225 0.18 6.74 23.70
C TYR A 225 1.15 7.23 24.78
N MET A 226 1.65 8.46 24.65
CA MET A 226 2.59 9.05 25.61
C MET A 226 1.97 9.19 27.01
N GLU A 227 0.71 9.63 27.09
CA GLU A 227 -0.04 9.68 28.36
C GLU A 227 -0.21 8.28 28.98
N THR A 228 -0.55 7.29 28.15
CA THR A 228 -0.70 5.89 28.60
C THR A 228 0.62 5.31 29.09
N LYS A 229 1.72 5.59 28.38
CA LYS A 229 3.08 5.16 28.72
C LYS A 229 3.56 5.78 30.03
N ALA A 230 3.37 7.09 30.20
CA ALA A 230 3.71 7.78 31.45
C ALA A 230 2.93 7.18 32.63
N ARG A 231 1.63 6.90 32.47
CA ARG A 231 0.84 6.23 33.52
C ARG A 231 1.33 4.82 33.81
N PHE A 232 1.70 4.05 32.78
CA PHE A 232 2.24 2.71 32.93
C PHE A 232 3.53 2.70 33.74
N GLU A 233 4.48 3.58 33.43
CA GLU A 233 5.77 3.68 34.14
C GLU A 233 5.58 4.02 35.63
N VAL A 234 4.66 4.94 35.95
CA VAL A 234 4.29 5.26 37.35
C VAL A 234 3.69 4.04 38.06
N VAL A 235 2.72 3.37 37.44
CA VAL A 235 2.07 2.17 38.01
C VAL A 235 3.08 1.05 38.22
N GLU A 236 3.96 0.81 37.25
CA GLU A 236 5.01 -0.22 37.33
C GLU A 236 5.99 0.08 38.47
N ALA A 237 6.42 1.33 38.63
CA ALA A 237 7.31 1.75 39.72
C ALA A 237 6.66 1.52 41.10
N ILE A 238 5.37 1.87 41.26
CA ILE A 238 4.62 1.62 42.49
C ILE A 238 4.53 0.12 42.77
N LEU A 239 4.27 -0.69 41.75
CA LEU A 239 4.14 -2.14 41.87
C LEU A 239 5.46 -2.79 42.29
N LYS A 240 6.57 -2.41 41.64
CA LYS A 240 7.94 -2.82 42.02
C LYS A 240 8.27 -2.44 43.46
N LYS A 241 8.00 -1.19 43.86
CA LYS A 241 8.25 -0.72 45.24
C LYS A 241 7.45 -1.53 46.27
N LYS A 242 6.17 -1.81 46.01
CA LYS A 242 5.34 -2.63 46.91
C LYS A 242 5.85 -4.08 47.04
N LEU A 243 6.30 -4.68 45.94
CA LEU A 243 6.86 -6.03 45.95
C LEU A 243 8.19 -6.11 46.72
N VAL A 244 9.06 -5.11 46.59
CA VAL A 244 10.30 -5.02 47.39
C VAL A 244 9.97 -4.87 48.88
N LEU A 245 9.03 -3.98 49.23
CA LEU A 245 8.61 -3.76 50.61
C LEU A 245 7.94 -4.97 51.27
N SER A 246 7.32 -5.87 50.48
CA SER A 246 6.69 -7.06 51.06
C SER A 246 7.69 -8.17 51.41
N ASN A 247 8.95 -8.06 50.98
CA ASN A 247 10.05 -8.96 51.35
C ASN A 247 9.69 -10.46 51.22
N GLY A 248 8.97 -10.82 50.15
CA GLY A 248 8.52 -12.20 49.89
C GLY A 248 7.15 -12.59 50.49
N MET A 249 6.52 -11.71 51.27
CA MET A 249 5.14 -11.93 51.76
C MET A 249 4.12 -11.74 50.63
N ILE A 250 3.09 -12.59 50.64
CA ILE A 250 1.97 -12.53 49.69
C ILE A 250 1.12 -11.28 49.96
N ILE A 251 1.07 -10.35 49.00
CA ILE A 251 0.22 -9.15 49.08
C ILE A 251 -1.15 -9.47 48.46
N ASN A 252 -2.19 -9.63 49.29
CA ASN A 252 -3.54 -9.98 48.84
C ASN A 252 -4.62 -8.98 49.29
N ASN A 253 -4.35 -7.67 49.14
CA ASN A 253 -5.32 -6.63 49.47
C ASN A 253 -5.98 -6.04 48.20
N LYS A 254 -7.19 -5.47 48.37
CA LYS A 254 -7.98 -4.87 47.29
C LYS A 254 -7.20 -3.78 46.51
N PRO A 255 -6.49 -2.84 47.16
CA PRO A 255 -5.68 -1.84 46.45
C PRO A 255 -4.59 -2.44 45.55
N PHE A 256 -3.91 -3.50 46.01
CA PHE A 256 -2.89 -4.18 45.23
C PHE A 256 -3.50 -4.89 44.01
N LYS A 257 -4.65 -5.56 44.17
CA LYS A 257 -5.38 -6.17 43.03
C LYS A 257 -5.79 -5.16 41.98
N HIS A 258 -6.26 -3.98 42.40
CA HIS A 258 -6.59 -2.89 41.46
C HIS A 258 -5.36 -2.40 40.70
N LEU A 259 -4.24 -2.18 41.38
CA LEU A 259 -2.99 -1.75 40.76
C LEU A 259 -2.46 -2.78 39.75
N THR A 260 -2.50 -4.07 40.09
CA THR A 260 -2.10 -5.15 39.18
C THR A 260 -3.01 -5.24 37.97
N ARG A 261 -4.33 -5.03 38.15
CA ARG A 261 -5.27 -4.98 37.04
C ARG A 261 -5.01 -3.79 36.12
N GLU A 262 -4.77 -2.61 36.69
CA GLU A 262 -4.42 -1.39 35.96
C GLU A 262 -3.13 -1.60 35.14
N TYR A 263 -2.09 -2.19 35.74
CA TYR A 263 -0.86 -2.56 35.04
C TYR A 263 -1.13 -3.44 33.81
N GLN A 264 -1.93 -4.50 33.95
CA GLN A 264 -2.23 -5.41 32.84
C GLN A 264 -3.03 -4.71 31.72
N VAL A 265 -3.99 -3.86 32.10
CA VAL A 265 -4.78 -3.09 31.14
C VAL A 265 -3.89 -2.12 30.35
N LEU A 266 -3.04 -1.35 31.04
CA LEU A 266 -2.12 -0.42 30.39
C LEU A 266 -1.10 -1.14 29.50
N LYS A 267 -0.59 -2.30 29.95
CA LYS A 267 0.31 -3.14 29.16
C LYS A 267 -0.34 -3.63 27.86
N GLU A 268 -1.58 -4.09 27.93
CA GLU A 268 -2.35 -4.48 26.73
C GLU A 268 -2.70 -3.28 25.85
N GLN A 269 -3.01 -2.12 26.43
CA GLN A 269 -3.26 -0.89 25.65
C GLN A 269 -2.01 -0.47 24.87
N LEU A 270 -0.84 -0.43 25.51
CA LEU A 270 0.43 -0.09 24.85
C LEU A 270 0.81 -1.08 23.75
N LYS A 271 0.47 -2.36 23.91
CA LYS A 271 0.68 -3.40 22.88
C LYS A 271 -0.20 -3.19 21.64
N ASN A 272 -1.39 -2.63 21.82
CA ASN A 272 -2.42 -2.51 20.79
C ASN A 272 -2.59 -1.08 20.23
N THR A 273 -1.87 -0.09 20.78
CA THR A 273 -1.98 1.31 20.33
C THR A 273 -1.16 1.49 19.04
N PRO A 274 -1.78 1.97 17.94
CA PRO A 274 -1.05 2.30 16.73
C PRO A 274 -0.24 3.59 16.97
N GLY A 275 1.08 3.45 17.12
CA GLY A 275 1.98 4.57 17.40
C GLY A 275 3.39 4.08 17.72
N LYS A 276 4.17 3.83 16.66
CA LYS A 276 5.61 3.50 16.61
C LYS A 276 6.09 2.23 17.33
N SER A 277 6.57 1.27 16.53
CA SER A 277 7.75 0.46 16.89
C SER A 277 9.00 1.37 16.86
N PRO A 278 10.03 1.14 17.68
CA PRO A 278 11.09 2.11 17.94
C PRO A 278 11.91 2.45 16.69
N SER A 279 12.39 3.70 16.70
CA SER A 279 13.51 4.25 15.93
C SER A 279 14.65 3.26 15.71
#